data_AF-A0A9X1V196-F1
#
_entry.id   AF-A0A9X1V196-F1
#
_cell.length_a   1.000
_cell.length_b   1.000
_cell.length_c   1.000
_cell.angle_alpha   90.00
_cell.angle_beta   90.00
_cell.angle_gamma   90.00
#
_symmetry.space_group_name_H-M   'P 1'
#
loop_
_entity.id
_entity.type
_entity.pdbx_description
1 polymer ?
#
loop_
_entity_poly.entity_id
_entity_poly.type
_entity_poly.pdbx_seq_one_letter_code
_entity_poly.pdbx_strand_id
1 'polypeptide(L)'
;MKSIFNLKILIAGFTLISLQSCFVAKDYEQPEVVQEEKFRTDNIEQDTLNMANVSWKEMFTDPLLQEYIETGLENNIDIRIALQQIIAAEAYVKQGKAGYLPSLNGDATFTHQELSENSQFGSLFSSVNQYQLSASLSWEADIWGKIRSQKRALDASYLQSIAAHQAVKTRLIASIASTYYQLLALDEQIRITEETVATREKSLDATQALKEAGNLTEVGVKQTEAQYYTAKAILIDLNNEERLLENTLSILLGQAPMKIERTDLDEQEITTELNIGVPVQLLRNRPDVIAAEYDLMNAFELTNVARSNFYPSLTLSATGGLQALEAEDLFSVNSLFATVIGGLAQPILNGRRIRTEFEVSEAQQEQARLEFRRAILTASKEVSDALYSYEASTEKIEVKQKEFEAYDLATDYSEELLVNGLANYLEVLTARENALNSSLDLTNARYNQLKSIVDLYEALGGGWK
;
A
#
# COMPACT_ATOMS: atom_id res chain seq x y z
N MET A 1 25.29 -62.63 -22.99
CA MET A 1 25.81 -61.34 -22.48
C MET A 1 25.55 -60.13 -23.40
N LYS A 2 25.69 -60.22 -24.74
CA LYS A 2 25.42 -59.07 -25.64
C LYS A 2 23.95 -58.59 -25.68
N SER A 3 22.98 -59.49 -25.51
CA SER A 3 21.54 -59.14 -25.53
C SER A 3 21.09 -58.29 -24.31
N ILE A 4 21.65 -58.53 -23.12
CA ILE A 4 21.33 -57.78 -21.90
C ILE A 4 21.95 -56.36 -21.95
N PHE A 5 23.11 -56.23 -22.59
CA PHE A 5 23.77 -54.93 -22.77
C PHE A 5 22.99 -54.03 -23.74
N ASN A 6 22.49 -54.59 -24.85
CA ASN A 6 21.64 -53.86 -25.79
C ASN A 6 20.29 -53.48 -25.18
N LEU A 7 19.71 -54.31 -24.31
CA LEU A 7 18.47 -53.99 -23.60
C LEU A 7 18.65 -52.83 -22.59
N LYS A 8 19.78 -52.78 -21.87
CA LYS A 8 20.11 -51.66 -20.97
C LYS A 8 20.33 -50.34 -21.72
N ILE A 9 20.95 -50.40 -22.90
CA ILE A 9 21.15 -49.23 -23.76
C ILE A 9 19.81 -48.77 -24.37
N LEU A 10 18.94 -49.70 -24.76
CA LEU A 10 17.58 -49.38 -25.26
C LEU A 10 16.69 -48.78 -24.16
N ILE A 11 16.75 -49.31 -22.93
CA ILE A 11 16.02 -48.74 -21.79
C ILE A 11 16.59 -47.36 -21.45
N ALA A 12 17.91 -47.19 -21.34
CA ALA A 12 18.52 -45.88 -21.08
C ALA A 12 18.23 -44.86 -22.19
N GLY A 13 18.18 -45.28 -23.45
CA GLY A 13 17.77 -44.46 -24.58
C GLY A 13 16.29 -44.08 -24.56
N PHE A 14 15.41 -45.01 -24.18
CA PHE A 14 13.97 -44.75 -24.06
C PHE A 14 13.67 -43.79 -22.90
N THR A 15 14.37 -43.92 -21.76
CA THR A 15 14.28 -42.97 -20.64
C THR A 15 14.77 -41.57 -21.03
N LEU A 16 15.86 -41.47 -21.81
CA LEU A 16 16.36 -40.20 -22.32
C LEU A 16 15.43 -39.52 -23.32
N ILE A 17 14.70 -40.29 -24.13
CA ILE A 17 13.78 -39.76 -25.15
C ILE A 17 12.44 -39.34 -24.52
N SER A 18 12.00 -39.98 -23.43
CA SER A 18 10.84 -39.51 -22.64
C SER A 18 11.09 -38.23 -21.82
N LEU A 19 12.34 -37.74 -21.77
CA LEU A 19 12.73 -36.54 -21.03
C LEU A 19 12.73 -35.26 -21.87
N GLN A 20 12.32 -35.31 -23.14
CA GLN A 20 12.19 -34.12 -23.98
C GLN A 20 10.72 -33.75 -24.26
N SER A 21 10.46 -32.45 -24.09
CA SER A 21 9.33 -31.66 -24.62
C SER A 21 8.08 -31.48 -23.74
N CYS A 22 8.30 -30.94 -22.55
CA CYS A 22 7.81 -29.60 -22.21
C CYS A 22 8.58 -29.16 -20.96
N PHE A 23 9.21 -27.99 -21.00
CA PHE A 23 9.92 -27.46 -19.85
C PHE A 23 8.95 -27.43 -18.65
N VAL A 24 9.31 -28.09 -17.54
CA VAL A 24 8.40 -28.31 -16.40
C VAL A 24 7.96 -26.97 -15.81
N ALA A 25 8.90 -26.03 -15.67
CA ALA A 25 8.61 -24.65 -15.35
C ALA A 25 8.11 -23.93 -16.62
N LYS A 26 6.92 -23.33 -16.53
CA LYS A 26 6.38 -22.46 -17.57
C LYS A 26 6.96 -21.06 -17.43
N ASP A 27 7.06 -20.33 -18.52
CA ASP A 27 7.39 -18.90 -18.46
C ASP A 27 6.13 -18.08 -18.21
N TYR A 28 6.30 -16.99 -17.45
CA TYR A 28 5.22 -16.08 -17.13
C TYR A 28 4.80 -15.30 -18.38
N GLU A 29 3.51 -15.36 -18.70
CA GLU A 29 2.89 -14.52 -19.72
C GLU A 29 1.85 -13.65 -19.01
N GLN A 30 1.92 -12.34 -19.26
CA GLN A 30 0.99 -11.40 -18.66
C GLN A 30 -0.43 -11.69 -19.19
N PRO A 31 -1.43 -11.91 -18.31
CA PRO A 31 -2.78 -12.18 -18.76
C PRO A 31 -3.42 -10.95 -19.41
N GLU A 32 -4.28 -11.17 -20.40
CA GLU A 32 -5.18 -10.12 -20.90
C GLU A 32 -6.27 -9.85 -19.85
N VAL A 33 -6.04 -8.85 -18.99
CA VAL A 33 -6.95 -8.55 -17.87
C VAL A 33 -7.99 -7.48 -18.23
N VAL A 34 -7.75 -6.67 -19.26
CA VAL A 34 -8.58 -5.50 -19.55
C VAL A 34 -8.79 -5.27 -21.05
N GLN A 35 -10.06 -5.19 -21.46
CA GLN A 35 -10.49 -4.63 -22.74
C GLN A 35 -10.89 -3.17 -22.50
N GLU A 36 -10.29 -2.23 -23.23
CA GLU A 36 -10.48 -0.78 -23.07
C GLU A 36 -11.94 -0.33 -23.22
N GLU A 37 -12.75 -1.07 -23.97
CA GLU A 37 -14.13 -0.74 -24.35
C GLU A 37 -15.15 -0.69 -23.17
N LYS A 38 -14.72 -0.91 -21.91
CA LYS A 38 -15.61 -1.04 -20.75
C LYS A 38 -15.48 0.05 -19.69
N PHE A 39 -14.62 1.04 -19.90
CA PHE A 39 -14.56 2.19 -19.00
C PHE A 39 -15.49 3.28 -19.49
N ARG A 40 -16.17 3.96 -18.57
CA ARG A 40 -17.08 5.07 -18.88
C ARG A 40 -16.28 6.33 -19.22
N THR A 41 -15.39 6.21 -20.19
CA THR A 41 -14.51 7.26 -20.71
C THR A 41 -15.06 7.79 -22.05
N ASP A 42 -16.37 7.70 -22.23
CA ASP A 42 -17.06 7.91 -23.52
C ASP A 42 -16.90 9.35 -24.08
N ASN A 43 -16.39 10.30 -23.29
CA ASN A 43 -16.21 11.71 -23.64
C ASN A 43 -14.80 12.27 -23.33
N ILE A 44 -13.80 11.40 -23.18
CA ILE A 44 -12.49 11.76 -22.65
C ILE A 44 -11.51 11.86 -23.85
N GLU A 45 -11.04 13.07 -24.16
CA GLU A 45 -10.08 13.28 -25.27
C GLU A 45 -8.80 12.49 -25.01
N GLN A 46 -8.31 11.77 -26.03
CA GLN A 46 -7.06 11.01 -25.96
C GLN A 46 -5.85 11.96 -26.06
N ASP A 47 -5.68 12.86 -25.11
CA ASP A 47 -4.43 13.61 -25.01
C ASP A 47 -3.39 12.80 -24.21
N THR A 48 -2.15 12.89 -24.66
CA THR A 48 -0.98 12.16 -24.14
C THR A 48 -0.20 12.94 -23.09
N LEU A 49 -0.65 14.16 -22.76
CA LEU A 49 -0.07 14.98 -21.71
C LEU A 49 -0.42 14.40 -20.33
N ASN A 50 0.62 13.79 -19.76
CA ASN A 50 0.50 12.75 -18.77
C ASN A 50 0.66 13.37 -17.38
N MET A 51 -0.45 13.76 -16.74
CA MET A 51 -0.46 14.22 -15.35
C MET A 51 0.29 13.25 -14.40
N ALA A 52 0.34 11.95 -14.72
CA ALA A 52 1.11 10.95 -13.97
C ALA A 52 2.64 11.17 -14.02
N ASN A 53 3.14 11.99 -14.95
CA ASN A 53 4.56 12.36 -15.05
C ASN A 53 4.85 13.76 -14.46
N VAL A 54 3.83 14.52 -14.06
CA VAL A 54 4.01 15.83 -13.43
C VAL A 54 4.56 15.61 -12.02
N SER A 55 5.62 16.33 -11.68
CA SER A 55 6.18 16.25 -10.34
C SER A 55 5.19 16.81 -9.32
N TRP A 56 5.11 16.26 -8.11
CA TRP A 56 4.33 16.87 -7.03
C TRP A 56 4.76 18.33 -6.78
N LYS A 57 6.01 18.69 -7.07
CA LYS A 57 6.52 20.07 -6.96
C LYS A 57 5.92 21.04 -7.98
N GLU A 58 5.51 20.52 -9.14
CA GLU A 58 4.84 21.31 -10.17
C GLU A 58 3.33 21.34 -9.91
N MET A 59 2.80 20.27 -9.30
CA MET A 59 1.38 20.13 -9.00
C MET A 59 0.94 20.97 -7.79
N PHE A 60 1.72 20.94 -6.71
CA PHE A 60 1.44 21.67 -5.48
C PHE A 60 2.35 22.89 -5.42
N THR A 61 1.83 24.06 -5.77
CA THR A 61 2.62 25.29 -5.94
C THR A 61 2.92 26.01 -4.62
N ASP A 62 2.19 25.71 -3.56
CA ASP A 62 2.38 26.32 -2.25
C ASP A 62 3.74 25.91 -1.64
N PRO A 63 4.62 26.87 -1.31
CA PRO A 63 5.98 26.58 -0.81
C PRO A 63 5.98 25.89 0.56
N LEU A 64 5.04 26.22 1.46
CA LEU A 64 4.96 25.57 2.77
C LEU A 64 4.45 24.14 2.63
N LEU A 65 3.45 23.91 1.76
CA LEU A 65 3.02 22.55 1.45
C LEU A 65 4.16 21.71 0.87
N GLN A 66 4.97 22.28 -0.03
CA GLN A 66 6.12 21.58 -0.57
C GLN A 66 7.12 21.18 0.52
N GLU A 67 7.45 22.10 1.45
CA GLU A 67 8.33 21.83 2.58
C GLU A 67 7.79 20.70 3.48
N TYR A 68 6.48 20.68 3.74
CA TYR A 68 5.84 19.62 4.50
C TYR A 68 5.87 18.27 3.77
N ILE A 69 5.67 18.26 2.45
CA ILE A 69 5.82 17.03 1.66
C ILE A 69 7.25 16.49 1.73
N GLU A 70 8.28 17.34 1.58
CA GLU A 70 9.69 16.92 1.72
C GLU A 70 9.96 16.36 3.12
N THR A 71 9.57 17.10 4.14
CA THR A 71 9.73 16.69 5.55
C THR A 71 9.06 15.34 5.81
N GLY A 72 7.84 15.14 5.30
CA GLY A 72 7.11 13.88 5.39
C GLY A 72 7.85 12.74 4.69
N LEU A 73 8.28 12.93 3.44
CA LEU A 73 9.01 11.90 2.69
C LEU A 73 10.33 11.48 3.36
N GLU A 74 10.99 12.39 4.06
CA GLU A 74 12.24 12.12 4.78
C GLU A 74 12.03 11.45 6.15
N ASN A 75 10.99 11.84 6.89
CA ASN A 75 10.85 11.50 8.31
C ASN A 75 9.74 10.51 8.62
N ASN A 76 8.74 10.37 7.74
CA ASN A 76 7.57 9.53 7.98
C ASN A 76 7.94 8.07 8.32
N ILE A 77 7.25 7.53 9.32
CA ILE A 77 7.53 6.20 9.88
C ILE A 77 7.09 5.08 8.94
N ASP A 78 5.99 5.23 8.21
CA ASP A 78 5.51 4.22 7.26
C ASP A 78 6.46 4.06 6.07
N ILE A 79 7.06 5.15 5.60
CA ILE A 79 8.14 5.10 4.59
C ILE A 79 9.33 4.30 5.11
N ARG A 80 9.75 4.56 6.36
CA ARG A 80 10.87 3.84 6.98
C ARG A 80 10.55 2.35 7.18
N ILE A 81 9.32 2.01 7.54
CA ILE A 81 8.84 0.62 7.64
C ILE A 81 8.90 -0.05 6.26
N ALA A 82 8.37 0.60 5.22
CA ALA A 82 8.39 0.07 3.86
C ALA A 82 9.82 -0.14 3.33
N LEU A 83 10.78 0.73 3.68
CA LEU A 83 12.19 0.51 3.38
C LEU A 83 12.75 -0.74 4.07
N GLN A 84 12.37 -1.02 5.32
CA GLN A 84 12.79 -2.26 5.99
C GLN A 84 12.19 -3.51 5.34
N GLN A 85 10.98 -3.43 4.81
CA GLN A 85 10.37 -4.52 4.06
C GLN A 85 11.15 -4.82 2.76
N ILE A 86 11.62 -3.78 2.05
CA ILE A 86 12.50 -3.96 0.88
C ILE A 86 13.80 -4.65 1.27
N ILE A 87 14.45 -4.24 2.38
CA ILE A 87 15.69 -4.86 2.87
C ILE A 87 15.47 -6.34 3.20
N ALA A 88 14.36 -6.67 3.85
CA ALA A 88 13.98 -8.05 4.15
C ALA A 88 13.76 -8.87 2.87
N ALA A 89 13.03 -8.33 1.89
CA ALA A 89 12.79 -8.98 0.61
C ALA A 89 14.10 -9.19 -0.18
N GLU A 90 15.02 -8.22 -0.14
CA GLU A 90 16.34 -8.36 -0.75
C GLU A 90 17.17 -9.49 -0.10
N ALA A 91 17.08 -9.64 1.22
CA ALA A 91 17.72 -10.73 1.94
C ALA A 91 17.17 -12.10 1.50
N TYR A 92 15.86 -12.21 1.28
CA TYR A 92 15.26 -13.41 0.71
C TYR A 92 15.72 -13.66 -0.73
N VAL A 93 15.87 -12.64 -1.58
CA VAL A 93 16.47 -12.79 -2.92
C VAL A 93 17.89 -13.34 -2.84
N LYS A 94 18.71 -12.86 -1.88
CA LYS A 94 20.06 -13.41 -1.63
C LYS A 94 20.00 -14.89 -1.24
N GLN A 95 19.06 -15.27 -0.37
CA GLN A 95 18.82 -16.67 -0.02
C GLN A 95 18.41 -17.51 -1.24
N GLY A 96 17.49 -17.01 -2.08
CA GLY A 96 17.07 -17.68 -3.31
C GLY A 96 18.23 -17.92 -4.29
N LYS A 97 19.14 -16.94 -4.42
CA LYS A 97 20.37 -17.09 -5.20
C LYS A 97 21.32 -18.13 -4.60
N ALA A 98 21.44 -18.17 -3.28
CA ALA A 98 22.25 -19.16 -2.57
C ALA A 98 21.69 -20.58 -2.65
N GLY A 99 20.40 -20.76 -3.02
CA GLY A 99 19.79 -22.08 -3.20
C GLY A 99 20.47 -22.97 -4.26
N TYR A 100 21.26 -22.40 -5.17
CA TYR A 100 22.08 -23.17 -6.13
C TYR A 100 23.39 -23.72 -5.55
N LEU A 101 23.81 -23.21 -4.40
CA LEU A 101 25.03 -23.62 -3.73
C LEU A 101 24.77 -24.85 -2.85
N PRO A 102 25.78 -25.71 -2.63
CA PRO A 102 25.66 -26.79 -1.67
C PRO A 102 25.55 -26.24 -0.24
N SER A 103 24.82 -26.94 0.63
CA SER A 103 24.86 -26.71 2.07
C SER A 103 25.96 -27.57 2.70
N LEU A 104 26.69 -27.00 3.66
CA LEU A 104 27.73 -27.68 4.44
C LEU A 104 27.35 -27.61 5.92
N ASN A 105 27.21 -28.76 6.57
CA ASN A 105 26.96 -28.86 8.00
C ASN A 105 28.13 -29.57 8.69
N GLY A 106 28.41 -29.20 9.93
CA GLY A 106 29.36 -29.88 10.80
C GLY A 106 28.63 -30.54 11.97
N ASP A 107 28.94 -31.80 12.23
CA ASP A 107 28.26 -32.64 13.20
C ASP A 107 29.29 -33.30 14.12
N ALA A 108 29.05 -33.25 15.43
CA ALA A 108 29.83 -33.97 16.43
C ALA A 108 28.89 -34.85 17.25
N THR A 109 29.11 -36.16 17.23
CA THR A 109 28.23 -37.15 17.84
C THR A 109 29.01 -38.13 18.70
N PHE A 110 28.45 -38.43 19.88
CA PHE A 110 28.85 -39.54 20.73
C PHE A 110 27.67 -40.48 20.84
N THR A 111 27.87 -41.73 20.42
CA THR A 111 26.87 -42.79 20.53
C THR A 111 27.37 -43.82 21.51
N HIS A 112 26.60 -44.07 22.56
CA HIS A 112 26.78 -45.20 23.45
C HIS A 112 25.61 -46.16 23.26
N GLN A 113 25.92 -47.41 22.90
CA GLN A 113 24.92 -48.43 22.67
C GLN A 113 25.21 -49.64 23.55
N GLU A 114 24.29 -49.94 24.45
CA GLU A 114 24.24 -51.21 25.18
C GLU A 114 23.58 -52.26 24.29
N LEU A 115 24.26 -53.38 24.07
CA LEU A 115 23.79 -54.43 23.18
C LEU A 115 23.16 -55.56 24.01
N SER A 116 21.96 -56.00 23.61
CA SER A 116 21.33 -57.16 24.25
C SER A 116 22.18 -58.40 23.98
N GLU A 117 22.54 -59.13 25.03
CA GLU A 117 23.34 -60.37 24.96
C GLU A 117 22.74 -61.43 24.02
N ASN A 118 21.43 -61.40 23.79
CA ASN A 118 20.72 -62.31 22.89
C ASN A 118 20.73 -61.84 21.41
N SER A 119 21.36 -60.72 21.09
CA SER A 119 21.51 -60.22 19.72
C SER A 119 22.81 -60.72 19.09
N GLN A 120 22.85 -60.78 17.75
CA GLN A 120 24.02 -61.27 17.00
C GLN A 120 25.33 -60.59 17.43
N PHE A 121 25.30 -59.27 17.62
CA PHE A 121 26.47 -58.50 18.07
C PHE A 121 26.61 -58.41 19.59
N GLY A 122 25.50 -58.47 20.35
CA GLY A 122 25.55 -58.45 21.81
C GLY A 122 26.13 -59.72 22.44
N SER A 123 26.14 -60.83 21.70
CA SER A 123 26.89 -62.04 22.10
C SER A 123 28.42 -61.86 22.01
N LEU A 124 28.90 -60.81 21.32
CA LEU A 124 30.32 -60.51 21.10
C LEU A 124 30.79 -59.25 21.86
N PHE A 125 29.92 -58.25 22.01
CA PHE A 125 30.22 -56.98 22.65
C PHE A 125 29.09 -56.61 23.61
N SER A 126 29.41 -56.29 24.87
CA SER A 126 28.40 -55.84 25.85
C SER A 126 27.90 -54.42 25.55
N SER A 127 28.82 -53.52 25.20
CA SER A 127 28.51 -52.14 24.83
C SER A 127 29.51 -51.62 23.80
N VAL A 128 29.06 -50.64 23.02
CA VAL A 128 29.86 -49.99 21.98
C VAL A 128 29.76 -48.49 22.14
N ASN A 129 30.93 -47.85 22.24
CA ASN A 129 31.06 -46.41 22.17
C ASN A 129 31.50 -46.02 20.75
N GLN A 130 30.99 -44.92 20.24
CA GLN A 130 31.40 -44.36 18.96
C GLN A 130 31.45 -42.84 19.06
N TYR A 131 32.65 -42.32 18.81
CA TYR A 131 32.93 -40.90 18.70
C TYR A 131 33.02 -40.55 17.22
N GLN A 132 32.31 -39.51 16.79
CA GLN A 132 32.31 -39.06 15.41
C GLN A 132 32.34 -37.53 15.32
N LEU A 133 33.23 -37.02 14.49
CA LEU A 133 33.28 -35.63 14.06
C LEU A 133 33.22 -35.61 12.54
N SER A 134 32.14 -35.12 11.95
CA SER A 134 31.92 -35.15 10.51
C SER A 134 31.45 -33.83 9.94
N ALA A 135 31.72 -33.63 8.65
CA ALA A 135 31.10 -32.59 7.84
C ALA A 135 30.26 -33.26 6.74
N SER A 136 29.06 -32.74 6.52
CA SER A 136 28.14 -33.21 5.48
C SER A 136 27.85 -32.09 4.49
N LEU A 137 28.03 -32.39 3.20
CA LEU A 137 27.74 -31.54 2.06
C LEU A 137 26.49 -32.08 1.35
N SER A 138 25.51 -31.23 1.04
CA SER A 138 24.31 -31.59 0.28
C SER A 138 24.05 -30.59 -0.84
N TRP A 139 23.75 -31.09 -2.03
CA TRP A 139 23.47 -30.28 -3.21
C TRP A 139 22.34 -30.89 -4.03
N GLU A 140 21.42 -30.07 -4.54
CA GLU A 140 20.33 -30.47 -5.43
C GLU A 140 20.55 -29.86 -6.82
N ALA A 141 20.51 -30.69 -7.86
CA ALA A 141 20.62 -30.22 -9.23
C ALA A 141 19.27 -29.66 -9.73
N ASP A 142 19.25 -28.43 -10.24
CA ASP A 142 18.04 -27.78 -10.73
C ASP A 142 17.65 -28.22 -12.15
N ILE A 143 17.29 -29.49 -12.32
CA ILE A 143 16.92 -30.06 -13.62
C ILE A 143 15.53 -29.58 -14.06
N TRP A 144 14.59 -29.48 -13.12
CA TRP A 144 13.17 -29.20 -13.38
C TRP A 144 12.79 -27.73 -13.14
N GLY A 145 13.75 -26.89 -12.77
CA GLY A 145 13.53 -25.47 -12.52
C GLY A 145 12.88 -25.17 -11.17
N LYS A 146 12.96 -26.08 -10.19
CA LYS A 146 12.47 -25.85 -8.82
C LYS A 146 13.20 -24.68 -8.16
N ILE A 147 14.54 -24.72 -8.17
CA ILE A 147 15.38 -23.68 -7.53
C ILE A 147 15.27 -22.38 -8.34
N ARG A 148 15.23 -22.48 -9.67
CA ARG A 148 15.00 -21.34 -10.57
C ARG A 148 13.69 -20.63 -10.32
N SER A 149 12.57 -21.37 -10.27
CA SER A 149 11.24 -20.78 -10.06
C SER A 149 11.14 -20.20 -8.66
N GLN A 150 11.68 -20.88 -7.64
CA GLN A 150 11.75 -20.32 -6.28
C GLN A 150 12.51 -18.99 -6.24
N LYS A 151 13.65 -18.89 -6.94
CA LYS A 151 14.43 -17.66 -7.03
C LYS A 151 13.68 -16.55 -7.79
N ARG A 152 12.97 -16.89 -8.88
CA ARG A 152 12.11 -15.92 -9.61
C ARG A 152 10.92 -15.45 -8.78
N ALA A 153 10.31 -16.32 -7.98
CA ALA A 153 9.25 -15.93 -7.05
C ALA A 153 9.76 -14.90 -6.02
N LEU A 154 10.95 -15.13 -5.47
CA LEU A 154 11.58 -14.19 -4.52
C LEU A 154 11.97 -12.88 -5.20
N ASP A 155 12.47 -12.92 -6.44
CA ASP A 155 12.74 -11.71 -7.24
C ASP A 155 11.43 -10.90 -7.45
N ALA A 156 10.32 -11.56 -7.78
CA ALA A 156 9.00 -10.91 -7.93
C ALA A 156 8.50 -10.30 -6.61
N SER A 157 8.63 -11.00 -5.48
CA SER A 157 8.27 -10.45 -4.16
C SER A 157 9.12 -9.24 -3.76
N TYR A 158 10.40 -9.22 -4.12
CA TYR A 158 11.26 -8.05 -3.95
C TYR A 158 10.78 -6.86 -4.79
N LEU A 159 10.46 -7.07 -6.08
CA LEU A 159 9.94 -6.02 -6.94
C LEU A 159 8.56 -5.51 -6.49
N GLN A 160 7.69 -6.40 -5.99
CA GLN A 160 6.43 -6.07 -5.33
C GLN A 160 6.68 -5.12 -4.14
N SER A 161 7.67 -5.40 -3.29
CA SER A 161 7.98 -4.54 -2.14
C SER A 161 8.45 -3.13 -2.54
N ILE A 162 9.16 -3.00 -3.66
CA ILE A 162 9.55 -1.70 -4.22
C ILE A 162 8.32 -0.92 -4.69
N ALA A 163 7.44 -1.57 -5.45
CA ALA A 163 6.20 -0.97 -5.92
C ALA A 163 5.27 -0.58 -4.76
N ALA A 164 5.16 -1.42 -3.73
CA ALA A 164 4.42 -1.10 -2.51
C ALA A 164 4.98 0.14 -1.81
N HIS A 165 6.31 0.29 -1.70
CA HIS A 165 6.93 1.48 -1.13
C HIS A 165 6.64 2.76 -1.96
N GLN A 166 6.61 2.65 -3.29
CA GLN A 166 6.20 3.76 -4.16
C GLN A 166 4.72 4.14 -3.95
N ALA A 167 3.84 3.16 -3.71
CA ALA A 167 2.44 3.41 -3.35
C ALA A 167 2.32 4.14 -2.00
N VAL A 168 3.11 3.74 -0.99
CA VAL A 168 3.15 4.42 0.32
C VAL A 168 3.60 5.88 0.15
N LYS A 169 4.62 6.16 -0.68
CA LYS A 169 5.04 7.54 -1.00
C LYS A 169 3.92 8.37 -1.61
N THR A 170 3.28 7.82 -2.64
CA THR A 170 2.19 8.49 -3.35
C THR A 170 1.04 8.85 -2.40
N ARG A 171 0.62 7.89 -1.57
CA ARG A 171 -0.42 8.10 -0.55
C ARG A 171 -0.01 9.09 0.54
N LEU A 172 1.24 9.07 0.96
CA LEU A 172 1.74 10.02 1.96
C LEU A 172 1.67 11.45 1.45
N ILE A 173 2.12 11.68 0.20
CA ILE A 173 2.03 12.99 -0.46
C ILE A 173 0.56 13.45 -0.51
N ALA A 174 -0.34 12.57 -0.96
CA ALA A 174 -1.76 12.87 -1.06
C ALA A 174 -2.41 13.15 0.31
N SER A 175 -2.02 12.39 1.35
CA SER A 175 -2.50 12.59 2.71
C SER A 175 -2.04 13.93 3.29
N ILE A 176 -0.75 14.28 3.11
CA ILE A 176 -0.19 15.57 3.55
C ILE A 176 -0.91 16.72 2.85
N ALA A 177 -1.06 16.67 1.52
CA ALA A 177 -1.73 17.73 0.75
C ALA A 177 -3.21 17.88 1.13
N SER A 178 -3.95 16.77 1.24
CA SER A 178 -5.35 16.82 1.65
C SER A 178 -5.53 17.38 3.06
N THR A 179 -4.69 16.95 4.01
CA THR A 179 -4.70 17.46 5.39
C THR A 179 -4.34 18.94 5.45
N TYR A 180 -3.35 19.38 4.66
CA TYR A 180 -2.96 20.78 4.57
C TYR A 180 -4.08 21.66 4.03
N TYR A 181 -4.72 21.28 2.92
CA TYR A 181 -5.84 22.04 2.37
C TYR A 181 -7.06 22.06 3.29
N GLN A 182 -7.28 21.00 4.06
CA GLN A 182 -8.34 20.99 5.06
C GLN A 182 -8.02 21.94 6.24
N LEU A 183 -6.75 22.07 6.63
CA LEU A 183 -6.32 23.09 7.60
C LEU A 183 -6.58 24.51 7.08
N LEU A 184 -6.26 24.80 5.81
CA LEU A 184 -6.55 26.11 5.19
C LEU A 184 -8.05 26.43 5.21
N ALA A 185 -8.89 25.42 4.93
CA ALA A 185 -10.34 25.58 4.97
C ALA A 185 -10.86 25.83 6.39
N LEU A 186 -10.30 25.15 7.40
CA LEU A 186 -10.62 25.39 8.80
C LEU A 186 -10.22 26.79 9.25
N ASP A 187 -9.04 27.28 8.83
CA ASP A 187 -8.59 28.64 9.16
C ASP A 187 -9.58 29.70 8.63
N GLU A 188 -10.05 29.52 7.39
CA GLU A 188 -11.04 30.41 6.79
C GLU A 188 -12.41 30.31 7.49
N GLN A 189 -12.85 29.10 7.86
CA GLN A 189 -14.09 28.90 8.63
C GLN A 189 -14.01 29.51 10.03
N ILE A 190 -12.84 29.41 10.69
CA ILE A 190 -12.58 30.04 11.98
C ILE A 190 -12.67 31.55 11.81
N ARG A 191 -12.00 32.14 10.82
CA ARG A 191 -12.04 33.59 10.54
C ARG A 191 -13.47 34.09 10.34
N ILE A 192 -14.25 33.44 9.46
CA ILE A 192 -15.66 33.77 9.22
C ILE A 192 -16.48 33.69 10.52
N THR A 193 -16.24 32.65 11.33
CA THR A 193 -16.99 32.42 12.57
C THR A 193 -16.60 33.43 13.66
N GLU A 194 -15.34 33.83 13.76
CA GLU A 194 -14.87 34.89 14.66
C GLU A 194 -15.52 36.23 14.33
N GLU A 195 -15.54 36.62 13.05
CA GLU A 195 -16.24 37.82 12.56
C GLU A 195 -17.74 37.76 12.87
N THR A 196 -18.33 36.58 12.72
CA THR A 196 -19.74 36.34 13.06
C THR A 196 -19.99 36.48 14.56
N VAL A 197 -19.16 35.89 15.43
CA VAL A 197 -19.28 36.03 16.89
C VAL A 197 -19.20 37.51 17.29
N ALA A 198 -18.23 38.25 16.76
CA ALA A 198 -18.08 39.68 17.03
C ALA A 198 -19.30 40.50 16.57
N THR A 199 -19.86 40.16 15.40
CA THR A 199 -21.05 40.84 14.87
C THR A 199 -22.32 40.50 15.64
N ARG A 200 -22.46 39.24 16.10
CA ARG A 200 -23.59 38.79 16.95
C ARG A 200 -23.53 39.40 18.34
N GLU A 201 -22.34 39.62 18.90
CA GLU A 201 -22.16 40.34 20.16
C GLU A 201 -22.67 41.78 20.06
N LYS A 202 -22.21 42.53 19.06
CA LYS A 202 -22.70 43.91 18.80
C LYS A 202 -24.21 43.94 18.55
N SER A 203 -24.73 42.92 17.88
CA SER A 203 -26.18 42.78 17.65
C SER A 203 -26.97 42.54 18.94
N LEU A 204 -26.39 41.80 19.90
CA LEU A 204 -26.99 41.60 21.20
C LEU A 204 -27.08 42.93 21.97
N ASP A 205 -26.01 43.73 21.96
CA ASP A 205 -26.00 45.06 22.58
C ASP A 205 -27.05 45.98 21.94
N ALA A 206 -27.10 46.01 20.60
CA ALA A 206 -28.07 46.82 19.85
C ALA A 206 -29.52 46.41 20.13
N THR A 207 -29.81 45.10 20.19
CA THR A 207 -31.17 44.60 20.46
C THR A 207 -31.61 44.87 21.90
N GLN A 208 -30.70 44.85 22.86
CA GLN A 208 -30.96 45.28 24.24
C GLN A 208 -31.33 46.77 24.29
N ALA A 209 -30.57 47.64 23.61
CA ALA A 209 -30.86 49.07 23.54
C ALA A 209 -32.22 49.36 22.86
N LEU A 210 -32.54 48.66 21.77
CA LEU A 210 -33.83 48.78 21.10
C LEU A 210 -35.00 48.29 21.97
N LYS A 211 -34.79 47.27 22.81
CA LYS A 211 -35.79 46.82 23.80
C LYS A 211 -36.00 47.87 24.89
N GLU A 212 -34.94 48.51 25.38
CA GLU A 212 -35.05 49.62 26.34
C GLU A 212 -35.79 50.83 25.75
N ALA A 213 -35.60 51.10 24.46
CA ALA A 213 -36.34 52.12 23.71
C ALA A 213 -37.80 51.73 23.38
N GLY A 214 -38.23 50.50 23.70
CA GLY A 214 -39.58 49.99 23.42
C GLY A 214 -39.81 49.51 21.99
N ASN A 215 -38.77 49.42 21.17
CA ASN A 215 -38.83 49.02 19.75
C ASN A 215 -38.69 47.50 19.53
N LEU A 216 -38.21 46.75 20.53
CA LEU A 216 -38.09 45.29 20.49
C LEU A 216 -38.65 44.64 21.76
N THR A 217 -38.93 43.34 21.65
CA THR A 217 -39.41 42.50 22.77
C THR A 217 -38.26 41.72 23.42
N GLU A 218 -38.47 41.25 24.65
CA GLU A 218 -37.53 40.35 25.33
C GLU A 218 -37.26 39.05 24.52
N VAL A 219 -38.24 38.60 23.73
CA VAL A 219 -38.06 37.44 22.84
C VAL A 219 -36.96 37.68 21.82
N GLY A 220 -36.91 38.88 21.20
CA GLY A 220 -35.87 39.23 20.24
C GLY A 220 -34.47 39.27 20.86
N VAL A 221 -34.35 39.79 22.09
CA VAL A 221 -33.09 39.79 22.85
C VAL A 221 -32.63 38.36 23.11
N LYS A 222 -33.52 37.47 23.59
CA LYS A 222 -33.17 36.07 23.89
C LYS A 222 -32.84 35.26 22.64
N GLN A 223 -33.47 35.54 21.50
CA GLN A 223 -33.11 34.93 20.22
C GLN A 223 -31.71 35.37 19.76
N THR A 224 -31.37 36.66 19.92
CA THR A 224 -30.04 37.18 19.59
C THR A 224 -28.96 36.59 20.48
N GLU A 225 -29.25 36.49 21.78
CA GLU A 225 -28.37 35.87 22.76
C GLU A 225 -28.10 34.40 22.41
N ALA A 226 -29.14 33.64 22.03
CA ALA A 226 -28.99 32.27 21.58
C ALA A 226 -28.09 32.16 20.33
N GLN A 227 -28.28 33.03 19.34
CA GLN A 227 -27.47 33.05 18.12
C GLN A 227 -25.99 33.36 18.38
N TYR A 228 -25.70 34.28 19.30
CA TYR A 228 -24.33 34.55 19.75
C TYR A 228 -23.69 33.30 20.36
N TYR A 229 -24.40 32.59 21.24
CA TYR A 229 -23.88 31.36 21.83
C TYR A 229 -23.76 30.21 20.83
N THR A 230 -24.64 30.11 19.83
CA THR A 230 -24.51 29.15 18.72
C THR A 230 -23.22 29.39 17.94
N ALA A 231 -22.96 30.63 17.52
CA ALA A 231 -21.72 30.98 16.80
C ALA A 231 -20.48 30.70 17.65
N LYS A 232 -20.52 30.97 18.97
CA LYS A 232 -19.44 30.62 19.90
C LYS A 232 -19.21 29.11 20.00
N ALA A 233 -20.26 28.31 20.02
CA ALA A 233 -20.13 26.85 20.05
C ALA A 233 -19.44 26.33 18.78
N ILE A 234 -19.87 26.82 17.60
CA ILE A 234 -19.25 26.49 16.31
C ILE A 234 -17.76 26.86 16.32
N LEU A 235 -17.40 28.05 16.82
CA LEU A 235 -16.01 28.48 16.91
C LEU A 235 -15.17 27.55 17.80
N ILE A 236 -15.72 27.07 18.91
CA ILE A 236 -15.03 26.12 19.80
C ILE A 236 -14.79 24.80 19.08
N ASP A 237 -15.79 24.30 18.35
CA ASP A 237 -15.69 23.04 17.61
C ASP A 237 -14.64 23.15 16.49
N LEU A 238 -14.66 24.22 15.69
CA LEU A 238 -13.67 24.48 14.65
C LEU A 238 -12.24 24.59 15.20
N ASN A 239 -12.05 25.31 16.30
CA ASN A 239 -10.74 25.39 16.96
C ASN A 239 -10.25 24.02 17.45
N ASN A 240 -11.15 23.16 17.92
CA ASN A 240 -10.79 21.80 18.31
C ASN A 240 -10.42 20.95 17.08
N GLU A 241 -11.18 21.04 15.98
CA GLU A 241 -10.88 20.36 14.72
C GLU A 241 -9.52 20.78 14.15
N GLU A 242 -9.20 22.07 14.17
CA GLU A 242 -7.89 22.60 13.77
C GLU A 242 -6.76 21.89 14.53
N ARG A 243 -6.84 21.84 15.87
CA ARG A 243 -5.83 21.18 16.71
C ARG A 243 -5.69 19.69 16.44
N LEU A 244 -6.81 18.99 16.23
CA LEU A 244 -6.78 17.56 15.91
C LEU A 244 -6.14 17.30 14.54
N LEU A 245 -6.37 18.20 13.59
CA LEU A 245 -5.83 18.09 12.24
C LEU A 245 -4.34 18.47 12.19
N GLU A 246 -3.90 19.48 12.96
CA GLU A 246 -2.48 19.79 13.19
C GLU A 246 -1.72 18.59 13.77
N ASN A 247 -2.34 17.88 14.71
CA ASN A 247 -1.77 16.66 15.29
C ASN A 247 -1.65 15.55 14.23
N THR A 248 -2.68 15.38 13.40
CA THR A 248 -2.66 14.42 12.27
C THR A 248 -1.51 14.72 11.32
N LEU A 249 -1.36 15.99 10.90
CA LEU A 249 -0.28 16.39 10.01
C LEU A 249 1.09 16.19 10.66
N SER A 250 1.24 16.55 11.93
CA SER A 250 2.49 16.33 12.69
C SER A 250 2.94 14.86 12.65
N ILE A 251 1.99 13.92 12.78
CA ILE A 251 2.29 12.48 12.68
C ILE A 251 2.67 12.07 11.25
N LEU A 252 2.01 12.61 10.22
CA LEU A 252 2.40 12.37 8.83
C LEU A 252 3.83 12.86 8.55
N LEU A 253 4.24 13.97 9.19
CA LEU A 253 5.60 14.52 9.13
C LEU A 253 6.62 13.75 9.99
N GLY A 254 6.19 12.76 10.77
CA GLY A 254 7.06 12.01 11.68
C GLY A 254 7.49 12.83 12.91
N GLN A 255 6.70 13.82 13.32
CA GLN A 255 7.00 14.75 14.42
C GLN A 255 5.98 14.63 15.56
N ALA A 256 6.33 15.18 16.71
CA ALA A 256 5.38 15.33 17.82
C ALA A 256 4.32 16.40 17.49
N PRO A 257 3.11 16.33 18.06
CA PRO A 257 2.08 17.34 17.93
C PRO A 257 2.60 18.78 18.07
N MET A 258 2.41 19.59 17.02
CA MET A 258 2.80 20.99 17.01
C MET A 258 1.86 21.83 16.16
N LYS A 259 1.93 23.15 16.35
CA LYS A 259 1.25 24.10 15.47
C LYS A 259 1.85 24.03 14.07
N ILE A 260 1.01 24.06 13.05
CA ILE A 260 1.42 24.05 11.64
C ILE A 260 1.25 25.45 11.05
N GLU A 261 2.33 26.02 10.52
CA GLU A 261 2.30 27.30 9.82
C GLU A 261 1.83 27.08 8.38
N ARG A 262 1.00 27.99 7.86
CA ARG A 262 0.34 27.80 6.56
C ARG A 262 -0.10 29.13 5.94
N THR A 263 -0.38 29.08 4.64
CA THR A 263 -0.88 30.20 3.81
C THR A 263 -2.39 30.33 3.95
N ASP A 264 -3.04 31.07 3.04
CA ASP A 264 -4.48 31.19 2.98
C ASP A 264 -5.09 30.29 1.89
N LEU A 265 -6.36 29.90 2.08
CA LEU A 265 -7.10 29.09 1.11
C LEU A 265 -7.25 29.79 -0.25
N ASP A 266 -7.41 31.11 -0.24
CA ASP A 266 -7.65 31.91 -1.44
C ASP A 266 -6.40 32.10 -2.31
N GLU A 267 -5.21 31.80 -1.77
CA GLU A 267 -3.95 31.81 -2.50
C GLU A 267 -3.71 30.50 -3.28
N GLN A 268 -4.56 29.49 -3.09
CA GLN A 268 -4.40 28.18 -3.72
C GLN A 268 -4.98 28.18 -5.14
N GLU A 269 -4.12 28.42 -6.13
CA GLU A 269 -4.50 28.39 -7.54
C GLU A 269 -4.22 27.04 -8.20
N ILE A 270 -5.20 26.56 -8.95
CA ILE A 270 -5.08 25.35 -9.77
C ILE A 270 -4.63 25.80 -11.17
N THR A 271 -3.33 25.76 -11.42
CA THR A 271 -2.73 26.24 -12.69
C THR A 271 -2.51 25.14 -13.72
N THR A 272 -2.61 23.87 -13.32
CA THR A 272 -2.41 22.72 -14.21
C THR A 272 -3.67 22.48 -15.06
N GLU A 273 -3.54 22.55 -16.37
CA GLU A 273 -4.60 22.12 -17.30
C GLU A 273 -4.87 20.62 -17.11
N LEU A 274 -6.02 20.30 -16.49
CA LEU A 274 -6.50 18.93 -16.34
C LEU A 274 -7.14 18.50 -17.66
N ASN A 275 -6.34 18.07 -18.64
CA ASN A 275 -6.88 17.47 -19.86
C ASN A 275 -7.54 16.14 -19.49
N ILE A 276 -8.86 16.09 -19.64
CA ILE A 276 -9.71 14.97 -19.24
C ILE A 276 -9.44 13.84 -20.24
N GLY A 277 -8.50 12.94 -19.89
CA GLY A 277 -7.84 12.06 -20.85
C GLY A 277 -7.00 10.93 -20.24
N VAL A 278 -7.57 9.84 -19.70
CA VAL A 278 -6.73 8.76 -19.10
C VAL A 278 -6.95 7.41 -19.78
N PRO A 279 -6.11 7.05 -20.77
CA PRO A 279 -6.07 5.69 -21.29
C PRO A 279 -5.82 4.69 -20.16
N VAL A 280 -6.50 3.55 -20.20
CA VAL A 280 -6.34 2.43 -19.25
C VAL A 280 -4.87 2.00 -19.12
N GLN A 281 -4.08 2.18 -20.18
CA GLN A 281 -2.65 1.91 -20.22
C GLN A 281 -1.87 2.77 -19.22
N LEU A 282 -2.34 3.96 -18.87
CA LEU A 282 -1.69 4.81 -17.87
C LEU A 282 -1.86 4.26 -16.45
N LEU A 283 -2.98 3.58 -16.16
CA LEU A 283 -3.22 2.94 -14.86
C LEU A 283 -2.22 1.82 -14.56
N ARG A 284 -1.58 1.25 -15.60
CA ARG A 284 -0.53 0.23 -15.44
C ARG A 284 0.74 0.78 -14.79
N ASN A 285 0.93 2.10 -14.80
CA ASN A 285 2.06 2.74 -14.14
C ASN A 285 1.82 2.99 -12.64
N ARG A 286 0.59 2.73 -12.13
CA ARG A 286 0.32 2.92 -10.72
C ARG A 286 1.07 1.89 -9.87
N PRO A 287 1.75 2.30 -8.80
CA PRO A 287 2.54 1.37 -8.00
C PRO A 287 1.75 0.23 -7.33
N ASP A 288 0.48 0.45 -6.97
CA ASP A 288 -0.39 -0.59 -6.41
C ASP A 288 -0.79 -1.65 -7.44
N VAL A 289 -1.05 -1.24 -8.69
CA VAL A 289 -1.31 -2.15 -9.82
C VAL A 289 -0.05 -2.95 -10.16
N ILE A 290 1.11 -2.31 -10.18
CA ILE A 290 2.41 -2.96 -10.39
C ILE A 290 2.71 -3.97 -9.27
N ALA A 291 2.43 -3.62 -8.01
CA ALA A 291 2.60 -4.53 -6.89
C ALA A 291 1.71 -5.77 -7.01
N ALA A 292 0.44 -5.61 -7.42
CA ALA A 292 -0.47 -6.72 -7.65
C ALA A 292 -0.04 -7.61 -8.84
N GLU A 293 0.58 -7.03 -9.87
CA GLU A 293 1.17 -7.81 -10.97
C GLU A 293 2.35 -8.67 -10.49
N TYR A 294 3.26 -8.10 -9.70
CA TYR A 294 4.37 -8.86 -9.13
C TYR A 294 3.93 -9.93 -8.14
N ASP A 295 2.82 -9.71 -7.42
CA ASP A 295 2.18 -10.73 -6.58
C ASP A 295 1.69 -11.92 -7.42
N LEU A 296 1.02 -11.63 -8.55
CA LEU A 296 0.63 -12.65 -9.52
C LEU A 296 1.83 -13.40 -10.10
N MET A 297 2.92 -12.69 -10.42
CA MET A 297 4.16 -13.32 -10.90
C MET A 297 4.79 -14.22 -9.82
N ASN A 298 4.77 -13.80 -8.55
CA ASN A 298 5.22 -14.63 -7.43
C ASN A 298 4.39 -15.92 -7.32
N ALA A 299 3.06 -15.81 -7.29
CA ALA A 299 2.17 -16.96 -7.18
C ALA A 299 2.28 -17.92 -8.38
N PHE A 300 2.50 -17.38 -9.59
CA PHE A 300 2.79 -18.16 -10.79
C PHE A 300 4.09 -18.98 -10.62
N GLU A 301 5.17 -18.37 -10.16
CA GLU A 301 6.45 -19.06 -9.98
C GLU A 301 6.40 -20.08 -8.83
N LEU A 302 5.64 -19.81 -7.76
CA LEU A 302 5.38 -20.82 -6.72
C LEU A 302 4.56 -22.00 -7.25
N THR A 303 3.66 -21.78 -8.21
CA THR A 303 2.96 -22.86 -8.91
C THR A 303 3.93 -23.70 -9.75
N ASN A 304 4.94 -23.09 -10.37
CA ASN A 304 6.04 -23.82 -11.03
C ASN A 304 6.86 -24.65 -10.03
N VAL A 305 7.13 -24.11 -8.83
CA VAL A 305 7.79 -24.87 -7.75
C VAL A 305 6.96 -26.09 -7.35
N ALA A 306 5.67 -25.92 -7.09
CA ALA A 306 4.78 -27.03 -6.74
C ALA A 306 4.69 -28.08 -7.86
N ARG A 307 4.63 -27.63 -9.12
CA ARG A 307 4.64 -28.50 -10.31
C ARG A 307 5.93 -29.30 -10.44
N SER A 308 7.08 -28.73 -10.08
CA SER A 308 8.36 -29.43 -10.13
C SER A 308 8.44 -30.63 -9.18
N ASN A 309 7.69 -30.61 -8.07
CA ASN A 309 7.67 -31.69 -7.09
C ASN A 309 7.07 -33.01 -7.64
N PHE A 310 6.38 -33.00 -8.79
CA PHE A 310 5.93 -34.23 -9.45
C PHE A 310 7.08 -35.02 -10.11
N TYR A 311 8.25 -34.40 -10.27
CA TYR A 311 9.41 -34.98 -10.95
C TYR A 311 10.47 -35.46 -9.95
N PRO A 312 11.34 -36.40 -10.35
CA PRO A 312 12.41 -36.90 -9.46
C PRO A 312 13.39 -35.79 -9.07
N SER A 313 13.84 -35.71 -7.82
CA SER A 313 14.95 -34.83 -7.44
C SER A 313 16.29 -35.56 -7.60
N LEU A 314 17.28 -34.88 -8.21
CA LEU A 314 18.67 -35.36 -8.26
C LEU A 314 19.46 -34.66 -7.17
N THR A 315 19.90 -35.40 -6.17
CA THR A 315 20.71 -34.91 -5.06
C THR A 315 22.10 -35.54 -5.06
N LEU A 316 23.10 -34.76 -4.68
CA LEU A 316 24.46 -35.19 -4.42
C LEU A 316 24.77 -34.89 -2.96
N SER A 317 25.13 -35.92 -2.20
CA SER A 317 25.54 -35.80 -0.81
C SER A 317 26.95 -36.35 -0.64
N ALA A 318 27.77 -35.64 0.12
CA ALA A 318 29.10 -36.11 0.51
C ALA A 318 29.27 -35.93 2.01
N THR A 319 29.74 -36.95 2.71
CA THR A 319 30.03 -36.88 4.14
C THR A 319 31.45 -37.36 4.37
N GLY A 320 32.21 -36.64 5.17
CA GLY A 320 33.56 -37.05 5.56
C GLY A 320 33.89 -36.59 6.97
N GLY A 321 34.82 -37.25 7.62
CA GLY A 321 35.13 -36.94 9.00
C GLY A 321 36.04 -37.94 9.66
N LEU A 322 36.05 -37.89 10.99
CA LEU A 322 36.77 -38.77 11.88
C LEU A 322 35.76 -39.63 12.65
N GLN A 323 36.05 -40.91 12.78
CA GLN A 323 35.25 -41.85 13.57
C GLN A 323 36.18 -42.82 14.33
N ALA A 324 35.90 -43.03 15.61
CA ALA A 324 36.66 -43.94 16.46
C ALA A 324 35.77 -44.59 17.54
N LEU A 325 36.16 -45.78 18.01
CA LEU A 325 35.49 -46.46 19.13
C LEU A 325 36.01 -45.98 20.49
N GLU A 326 37.24 -45.46 20.52
CA GLU A 326 37.88 -44.88 21.70
C GLU A 326 38.17 -43.40 21.45
N ALA A 327 38.04 -42.57 22.50
CA ALA A 327 38.18 -41.13 22.37
C ALA A 327 39.61 -40.69 22.01
N GLU A 328 40.61 -41.42 22.48
CA GLU A 328 42.03 -41.13 22.22
C GLU A 328 42.43 -41.36 20.77
N ASP A 329 41.75 -42.30 20.09
CA ASP A 329 42.00 -42.62 18.69
C ASP A 329 41.35 -41.65 17.72
N LEU A 330 40.44 -40.78 18.16
CA LEU A 330 39.59 -39.96 17.27
C LEU A 330 40.40 -39.10 16.30
N PHE A 331 41.54 -38.57 16.73
CA PHE A 331 42.42 -37.73 15.89
C PHE A 331 43.55 -38.52 15.23
N SER A 332 43.46 -39.85 15.20
CA SER A 332 44.40 -40.71 14.49
C SER A 332 44.18 -40.63 12.97
N VAL A 333 45.23 -40.90 12.20
CA VAL A 333 45.15 -40.95 10.72
C VAL A 333 44.19 -42.04 10.24
N ASN A 334 44.00 -43.10 11.04
CA ASN A 334 43.14 -44.23 10.71
C ASN A 334 41.65 -43.99 10.98
N SER A 335 41.31 -42.89 11.66
CA SER A 335 39.92 -42.53 11.94
C SER A 335 39.22 -41.81 10.78
N LEU A 336 39.96 -41.46 9.72
CA LEU A 336 39.42 -40.75 8.56
C LEU A 336 38.46 -41.62 7.74
N PHE A 337 37.26 -41.11 7.47
CA PHE A 337 36.32 -41.71 6.53
C PHE A 337 35.74 -40.68 5.57
N ALA A 338 35.28 -41.13 4.40
CA ALA A 338 34.58 -40.32 3.42
C ALA A 338 33.61 -41.17 2.59
N THR A 339 32.45 -40.59 2.27
CA THR A 339 31.36 -41.22 1.52
C THR A 339 30.76 -40.20 0.56
N VAL A 340 30.50 -40.59 -0.69
CA VAL A 340 29.79 -39.77 -1.68
C VAL A 340 28.63 -40.57 -2.25
N ILE A 341 27.43 -39.99 -2.23
CA ILE A 341 26.18 -40.62 -2.66
C ILE A 341 25.46 -39.67 -3.63
N GLY A 342 25.22 -40.14 -4.84
CA GLY A 342 24.27 -39.52 -5.76
C GLY A 342 22.94 -40.26 -5.70
N GLY A 343 21.84 -39.54 -5.49
CA GLY A 343 20.50 -40.10 -5.39
C GLY A 343 19.54 -39.46 -6.39
N LEU A 344 18.76 -40.28 -7.08
CA LEU A 344 17.60 -39.82 -7.85
C LEU A 344 16.35 -40.35 -7.15
N ALA A 345 15.58 -39.46 -6.53
CA ALA A 345 14.42 -39.82 -5.71
C ALA A 345 13.12 -39.31 -6.35
N GLN A 346 12.20 -40.22 -6.66
CA GLN A 346 10.85 -39.86 -7.09
C GLN A 346 9.80 -40.33 -6.09
N PRO A 347 8.98 -39.42 -5.53
CA PRO A 347 7.87 -39.82 -4.68
C PRO A 347 6.76 -40.49 -5.51
N ILE A 348 6.57 -41.80 -5.34
CA ILE A 348 5.52 -42.57 -6.05
C ILE A 348 4.19 -42.52 -5.29
N LEU A 349 4.22 -42.76 -3.97
CA LEU A 349 3.07 -42.66 -3.07
C LEU A 349 3.40 -41.68 -1.95
N ASN A 350 2.65 -40.58 -1.87
CA ASN A 350 2.91 -39.49 -0.92
C ASN A 350 1.65 -39.00 -0.20
N GLY A 351 0.59 -39.83 -0.16
CA GLY A 351 -0.67 -39.47 0.49
C GLY A 351 -1.35 -38.22 -0.11
N ARG A 352 -1.21 -38.00 -1.43
CA ARG A 352 -1.71 -36.82 -2.16
C ARG A 352 -0.98 -35.50 -1.84
N ARG A 353 0.03 -35.48 -0.97
CA ARG A 353 0.72 -34.24 -0.55
C ARG A 353 1.11 -33.31 -1.72
N ILE A 354 1.80 -33.85 -2.72
CA ILE A 354 2.29 -33.07 -3.88
C ILE A 354 1.13 -32.56 -4.75
N ARG A 355 0.08 -33.38 -4.91
CA ARG A 355 -1.12 -32.97 -5.65
C ARG A 355 -1.87 -31.86 -4.92
N THR A 356 -1.99 -31.95 -3.60
CA THR A 356 -2.62 -30.90 -2.79
C THR A 356 -1.81 -29.61 -2.82
N GLU A 357 -0.49 -29.68 -2.67
CA GLU A 357 0.40 -28.50 -2.78
C GLU A 357 0.22 -27.78 -4.14
N PHE A 358 0.15 -28.54 -5.24
CA PHE A 358 -0.09 -27.99 -6.56
C PHE A 358 -1.49 -27.39 -6.72
N GLU A 359 -2.55 -28.08 -6.29
CA GLU A 359 -3.92 -27.56 -6.34
C GLU A 359 -4.08 -26.28 -5.47
N VAL A 360 -3.38 -26.19 -4.34
CA VAL A 360 -3.33 -24.98 -3.50
C VAL A 360 -2.61 -23.84 -4.23
N SER A 361 -1.44 -24.10 -4.83
CA SER A 361 -0.72 -23.07 -5.58
C SER A 361 -1.50 -22.58 -6.80
N GLU A 362 -2.20 -23.46 -7.53
CA GLU A 362 -3.08 -23.07 -8.64
C GLU A 362 -4.22 -22.15 -8.17
N ALA A 363 -4.84 -22.48 -7.02
CA ALA A 363 -5.89 -21.64 -6.45
C ALA A 363 -5.35 -20.27 -5.98
N GLN A 364 -4.15 -20.23 -5.38
CA GLN A 364 -3.48 -19.00 -4.98
C GLN A 364 -3.07 -18.13 -6.18
N GLN A 365 -2.60 -18.75 -7.27
CA GLN A 365 -2.31 -18.05 -8.51
C GLN A 365 -3.58 -17.42 -9.11
N GLU A 366 -4.70 -18.15 -9.12
CA GLU A 366 -5.98 -17.61 -9.59
C GLU A 366 -6.49 -16.48 -8.68
N GLN A 367 -6.31 -16.60 -7.37
CA GLN A 367 -6.60 -15.51 -6.43
C GLN A 367 -5.79 -14.26 -6.78
N ALA A 368 -4.46 -14.37 -6.93
CA ALA A 368 -3.61 -13.24 -7.29
C ALA A 368 -4.00 -12.62 -8.63
N ARG A 369 -4.46 -13.43 -9.60
CA ARG A 369 -4.96 -12.93 -10.90
C ARG A 369 -6.23 -12.09 -10.74
N LEU A 370 -7.15 -12.53 -9.89
CA LEU A 370 -8.36 -11.79 -9.57
C LEU A 370 -8.06 -10.51 -8.77
N GLU A 371 -7.07 -10.54 -7.89
CA GLU A 371 -6.61 -9.36 -7.14
C GLU A 371 -5.95 -8.32 -8.06
N PHE A 372 -5.12 -8.75 -9.00
CA PHE A 372 -4.58 -7.88 -10.05
C PHE A 372 -5.69 -7.24 -10.89
N ARG A 373 -6.70 -8.02 -11.30
CA ARG A 373 -7.87 -7.48 -12.00
C ARG A 373 -8.63 -6.46 -11.14
N ARG A 374 -8.82 -6.73 -9.85
CA ARG A 374 -9.46 -5.81 -8.92
C ARG A 374 -8.66 -4.52 -8.78
N ALA A 375 -7.34 -4.59 -8.68
CA ALA A 375 -6.48 -3.40 -8.59
C ALA A 375 -6.68 -2.46 -9.78
N ILE A 376 -6.75 -3.00 -11.01
CA ILE A 376 -7.00 -2.17 -12.20
C ILE A 376 -8.41 -1.55 -12.19
N LEU A 377 -9.43 -2.32 -11.80
CA LEU A 377 -10.81 -1.81 -11.71
C LEU A 377 -10.94 -0.72 -10.65
N THR A 378 -10.30 -0.90 -9.48
CA THR A 378 -10.25 0.11 -8.42
C THR A 378 -9.54 1.37 -8.90
N ALA A 379 -8.37 1.24 -9.52
CA ALA A 379 -7.64 2.36 -10.08
C ALA A 379 -8.47 3.16 -11.10
N SER A 380 -9.20 2.46 -11.97
CA SER A 380 -10.07 3.09 -12.97
C SER A 380 -11.24 3.83 -12.32
N LYS A 381 -11.84 3.24 -11.28
CA LYS A 381 -12.88 3.87 -10.49
C LYS A 381 -12.37 5.15 -9.83
N GLU A 382 -11.23 5.10 -9.14
CA GLU A 382 -10.66 6.24 -8.43
C GLU A 382 -10.39 7.44 -9.34
N VAL A 383 -9.83 7.21 -10.54
CA VAL A 383 -9.65 8.27 -11.54
C VAL A 383 -10.99 8.85 -11.98
N SER A 384 -11.96 8.00 -12.28
CA SER A 384 -13.30 8.44 -12.69
C SER A 384 -14.00 9.25 -11.60
N ASP A 385 -13.96 8.78 -10.36
CA ASP A 385 -14.58 9.44 -9.21
C ASP A 385 -13.93 10.79 -8.93
N ALA A 386 -12.58 10.88 -9.00
CA ALA A 386 -11.85 12.12 -8.79
C ALA A 386 -12.17 13.18 -9.86
N LEU A 387 -12.24 12.78 -11.14
CA LEU A 387 -12.62 13.68 -12.24
C LEU A 387 -14.05 14.23 -12.07
N TYR A 388 -15.03 13.36 -11.81
CA TYR A 388 -16.41 13.79 -11.59
C TYR A 388 -16.55 14.65 -10.32
N SER A 389 -15.80 14.33 -9.26
CA SER A 389 -15.81 15.12 -8.03
C SER A 389 -15.22 16.51 -8.25
N TYR A 390 -14.18 16.63 -9.08
CA TYR A 390 -13.60 17.91 -9.46
C TYR A 390 -14.57 18.75 -10.29
N GLU A 391 -15.19 18.18 -11.32
CA GLU A 391 -16.17 18.87 -12.17
C GLU A 391 -17.38 19.35 -11.33
N ALA A 392 -17.95 18.46 -10.52
CA ALA A 392 -19.07 18.79 -9.66
C ALA A 392 -18.72 19.84 -8.60
N SER A 393 -17.51 19.80 -8.03
CA SER A 393 -17.06 20.80 -7.05
C SER A 393 -16.87 22.16 -7.72
N THR A 394 -16.35 22.19 -8.94
CA THR A 394 -16.17 23.43 -9.72
C THR A 394 -17.51 24.09 -10.04
N GLU A 395 -18.49 23.32 -10.55
CA GLU A 395 -19.85 23.82 -10.79
C GLU A 395 -20.52 24.29 -9.48
N LYS A 396 -20.34 23.53 -8.39
CA LYS A 396 -20.90 23.86 -7.08
C LYS A 396 -20.35 25.17 -6.51
N ILE A 397 -19.05 25.46 -6.71
CA ILE A 397 -18.44 26.72 -6.27
C ILE A 397 -19.14 27.92 -6.95
N GLU A 398 -19.38 27.86 -8.26
CA GLU A 398 -20.06 28.96 -8.97
C GLU A 398 -21.48 29.22 -8.44
N VAL A 399 -22.22 28.15 -8.13
CA VAL A 399 -23.57 28.25 -7.58
C VAL A 399 -23.54 28.77 -6.14
N LYS A 400 -22.65 28.25 -5.30
CA LYS A 400 -22.51 28.65 -3.90
C LYS A 400 -21.99 30.08 -3.74
N GLN A 401 -21.16 30.55 -4.66
CA GLN A 401 -20.71 31.93 -4.72
C GLN A 401 -21.89 32.90 -4.92
N LYS A 402 -22.79 32.60 -5.88
CA LYS A 402 -24.00 33.41 -6.11
C LYS A 402 -24.98 33.34 -4.95
N GLU A 403 -25.11 32.17 -4.30
CA GLU A 403 -25.94 32.00 -3.10
C GLU A 403 -25.42 32.86 -1.94
N PHE A 404 -24.09 32.84 -1.70
CA PHE A 404 -23.44 33.66 -0.69
C PHE A 404 -23.67 35.16 -0.94
N GLU A 405 -23.39 35.63 -2.16
CA GLU A 405 -23.61 37.05 -2.54
C GLU A 405 -25.06 37.50 -2.35
N ALA A 406 -26.03 36.63 -2.65
CA ALA A 406 -27.44 36.93 -2.46
C ALA A 406 -27.84 37.02 -0.97
N TYR A 407 -27.33 36.13 -0.12
CA TYR A 407 -27.60 36.18 1.32
C TYR A 407 -26.86 37.30 2.03
N ASP A 408 -25.68 37.67 1.55
CA ASP A 408 -24.91 38.82 2.03
C ASP A 408 -25.71 40.12 1.81
N LEU A 409 -26.16 40.35 0.56
CA LEU A 409 -27.04 41.49 0.24
C LEU A 409 -28.37 41.44 0.99
N ALA A 410 -28.97 40.26 1.15
CA ALA A 410 -30.21 40.11 1.91
C ALA A 410 -30.03 40.47 3.39
N THR A 411 -28.84 40.20 3.95
CA THR A 411 -28.49 40.59 5.31
C THR A 411 -28.43 42.11 5.43
N ASP A 412 -27.70 42.78 4.54
CA ASP A 412 -27.61 44.24 4.50
C ASP A 412 -28.99 44.91 4.38
N TYR A 413 -29.82 44.46 3.44
CA TYR A 413 -31.16 45.02 3.25
C TYR A 413 -32.08 44.77 4.45
N SER A 414 -32.01 43.59 5.06
CA SER A 414 -32.84 43.26 6.22
C SER A 414 -32.45 44.12 7.43
N GLU A 415 -31.15 44.40 7.61
CA GLU A 415 -30.66 45.30 8.65
C GLU A 415 -31.15 46.73 8.45
N GLU A 416 -31.08 47.26 7.22
CA GLU A 416 -31.59 48.59 6.89
C GLU A 416 -33.11 48.69 7.14
N LEU A 417 -33.88 47.69 6.72
CA LEU A 417 -35.33 47.65 6.94
C LEU A 417 -35.69 47.57 8.43
N LEU A 418 -34.92 46.81 9.24
CA LEU A 418 -35.13 46.73 10.68
C LEU A 418 -34.91 48.09 11.37
N VAL A 419 -33.84 48.80 11.01
CA VAL A 419 -33.55 50.14 11.55
C VAL A 419 -34.66 51.14 11.20
N ASN A 420 -35.27 51.00 10.02
CA ASN A 420 -36.39 51.83 9.58
C ASN A 420 -37.77 51.34 10.08
N GLY A 421 -37.84 50.24 10.84
CA GLY A 421 -39.08 49.67 11.37
C GLY A 421 -39.97 49.00 10.32
N LEU A 422 -39.41 48.64 9.16
CA LEU A 422 -40.10 48.04 8.01
C LEU A 422 -39.98 46.51 7.94
N ALA A 423 -39.03 45.92 8.68
CA ALA A 423 -38.85 44.47 8.80
C ALA A 423 -38.93 44.02 10.26
N ASN A 424 -39.25 42.74 10.47
CA ASN A 424 -39.20 42.15 11.81
C ASN A 424 -37.80 41.58 12.09
N TYR A 425 -37.47 41.40 13.37
CA TYR A 425 -36.15 40.90 13.77
C TYR A 425 -35.86 39.46 13.30
N LEU A 426 -36.91 38.65 13.11
CA LEU A 426 -36.77 37.27 12.66
C LEU A 426 -36.25 37.18 11.21
N GLU A 427 -36.63 38.13 10.35
CA GLU A 427 -36.13 38.25 8.98
C GLU A 427 -34.61 38.50 8.95
N VAL A 428 -34.12 39.45 9.75
CA VAL A 428 -32.68 39.73 9.90
C VAL A 428 -31.93 38.51 10.43
N LEU A 429 -32.48 37.86 11.46
CA LEU A 429 -31.87 36.68 12.06
C LEU A 429 -31.75 35.53 11.06
N THR A 430 -32.78 35.32 10.24
CA THR A 430 -32.81 34.29 9.19
C THR A 430 -31.82 34.62 8.07
N ALA A 431 -31.77 35.87 7.60
CA ALA A 431 -30.81 36.29 6.58
C ALA A 431 -29.35 36.04 7.00
N ARG A 432 -29.01 36.47 8.23
CA ARG A 432 -27.66 36.28 8.79
C ARG A 432 -27.28 34.81 9.00
N GLU A 433 -28.23 33.98 9.44
CA GLU A 433 -28.01 32.54 9.59
C GLU A 433 -27.73 31.87 8.24
N ASN A 434 -28.50 32.24 7.21
CA ASN A 434 -28.28 31.72 5.87
C ASN A 434 -26.95 32.21 5.26
N ALA A 435 -26.56 33.47 5.51
CA ALA A 435 -25.28 34.02 5.07
C ALA A 435 -24.09 33.27 5.69
N LEU A 436 -24.12 33.02 7.01
CA LEU A 436 -23.08 32.23 7.69
C LEU A 436 -22.98 30.83 7.07
N ASN A 437 -24.09 30.10 7.01
CA ASN A 437 -24.10 28.73 6.49
C ASN A 437 -23.64 28.68 5.03
N SER A 438 -24.08 29.64 4.19
CA SER A 438 -23.65 29.71 2.80
C SER A 438 -22.16 30.02 2.64
N SER A 439 -21.59 30.84 3.52
CA SER A 439 -20.15 31.15 3.52
C SER A 439 -19.32 29.90 3.89
N LEU A 440 -19.70 29.20 4.96
CA LEU A 440 -19.05 27.94 5.36
C LEU A 440 -19.16 26.86 4.27
N ASP A 441 -20.33 26.75 3.61
CA ASP A 441 -20.55 25.83 2.49
C ASP A 441 -19.66 26.15 1.27
N LEU A 442 -19.45 27.44 0.98
CA LEU A 442 -18.58 27.89 -0.11
C LEU A 442 -17.12 27.51 0.18
N THR A 443 -16.63 27.75 1.40
CA THR A 443 -15.28 27.32 1.83
C THR A 443 -15.12 25.81 1.72
N ASN A 444 -16.13 25.04 2.14
CA ASN A 444 -16.13 23.59 1.98
C ASN A 444 -16.13 23.16 0.50
N ALA A 445 -16.82 23.87 -0.38
CA ALA A 445 -16.82 23.58 -1.82
C ALA A 445 -15.43 23.81 -2.43
N ARG A 446 -14.74 24.90 -2.06
CA ARG A 446 -13.35 25.18 -2.47
C ARG A 446 -12.39 24.10 -1.99
N TYR A 447 -12.48 23.69 -0.72
CA TYR A 447 -11.70 22.57 -0.20
C TYR A 447 -11.93 21.28 -0.98
N ASN A 448 -13.18 20.92 -1.27
CA ASN A 448 -13.49 19.70 -2.01
C ASN A 448 -12.92 19.70 -3.45
N GLN A 449 -12.84 20.88 -4.09
CA GLN A 449 -12.18 21.02 -5.38
C GLN A 449 -10.68 20.72 -5.30
N LEU A 450 -9.98 21.33 -4.34
CA LEU A 450 -8.55 21.07 -4.09
C LEU A 450 -8.30 19.61 -3.72
N LYS A 451 -9.15 19.02 -2.86
CA LYS A 451 -9.07 17.61 -2.49
C LYS A 451 -9.25 16.69 -3.70
N SER A 452 -10.20 16.98 -4.59
CA SER A 452 -10.43 16.17 -5.79
C SER A 452 -9.20 16.14 -6.70
N ILE A 453 -8.41 17.22 -6.72
CA ILE A 453 -7.14 17.27 -7.45
C ILE A 453 -6.09 16.38 -6.80
N VAL A 454 -5.99 16.42 -5.48
CA VAL A 454 -5.09 15.53 -4.72
C VAL A 454 -5.46 14.07 -4.98
N ASP A 455 -6.75 13.75 -4.94
CA ASP A 455 -7.28 12.41 -5.23
C ASP A 455 -6.96 12.00 -6.67
N LEU A 456 -7.10 12.91 -7.65
CA LEU A 456 -6.75 12.66 -9.05
C LEU A 456 -5.25 12.40 -9.21
N TYR A 457 -4.40 13.18 -8.54
CA TYR A 457 -2.96 13.00 -8.54
C TYR A 457 -2.56 11.62 -7.96
N GLU A 458 -3.14 11.22 -6.82
CA GLU A 458 -2.94 9.88 -6.25
C GLU A 458 -3.44 8.80 -7.21
N ALA A 459 -4.63 8.98 -7.77
CA ALA A 459 -5.28 8.00 -8.63
C ALA A 459 -4.54 7.76 -9.95
N LEU A 460 -3.78 8.74 -10.43
CA LEU A 460 -2.91 8.59 -11.60
C LEU A 460 -1.54 7.98 -11.26
N GLY A 461 -1.28 7.73 -9.98
CA GLY A 461 0.00 7.24 -9.50
C GLY A 461 1.09 8.30 -9.51
N GLY A 462 0.77 9.56 -9.19
CA GLY A 462 1.76 10.64 -9.12
C GLY A 462 2.74 10.48 -7.94
N GLY A 463 3.96 11.01 -8.07
CA GLY A 463 4.84 11.30 -6.93
C GLY A 463 5.89 10.27 -6.56
N TRP A 464 5.97 9.16 -7.29
CA TRP A 464 7.05 8.18 -7.13
C TRP A 464 8.22 8.36 -8.11
N LYS A 465 8.06 9.15 -9.18
CA LYS A 465 9.10 9.42 -10.19
C LYS A 465 10.06 10.52 -9.79
#